data_AF-A0A960QVI1-F1
#
_entry.id   AF-A0A960QVI1-F1
#
_cell.length_a   1.000
_cell.length_b   1.000
_cell.length_c   1.000
_cell.angle_alpha   90.00
_cell.angle_beta   90.00
_cell.angle_gamma   90.00
#
_symmetry.space_group_name_H-M   'P 1'
#
loop_
_entity.id
_entity.type
_entity.pdbx_description
1 polymer ?
#
loop_
_entity_poly.entity_id
_entity_poly.type
_entity_poly.pdbx_seq_one_letter_code
_entity_poly.pdbx_strand_id
1 'polypeptide(L)'
;MKPFACHAVVLLLGVVLLTGCGGPSQAELRVELQSIENEMMQLEVAAYHLRSQMKQADWQGFIGGFATGFGTMTGNGQLALDGGGVVVEAAGAYDRAGYGLQQVQNRYNQLAMRRAEILRRLR
;
A
#
# COMPACT_ATOMS: atom_id res chain seq x y z
N MET A 1 -39.60 30.67 -8.48
CA MET A 1 -38.23 31.02 -8.02
C MET A 1 -38.23 30.99 -6.49
N LYS A 2 -37.54 30.02 -5.89
CA LYS A 2 -37.43 29.82 -4.42
C LYS A 2 -35.95 29.58 -4.09
N PRO A 3 -35.32 30.37 -3.19
CA PRO A 3 -34.00 30.05 -2.66
C PRO A 3 -34.09 29.78 -1.15
N PHE A 4 -34.21 28.52 -0.74
CA PHE A 4 -34.15 28.14 0.69
C PHE A 4 -33.54 26.75 0.87
N ALA A 5 -32.21 26.64 0.74
CA ALA A 5 -31.50 25.40 1.11
C ALA A 5 -30.01 25.58 1.46
N CYS A 6 -29.52 26.81 1.75
CA CYS A 6 -28.07 27.03 1.96
C CYS A 6 -27.65 27.29 3.43
N HIS A 7 -28.59 27.38 4.39
CA HIS A 7 -28.27 27.78 5.77
C HIS A 7 -28.21 26.62 6.77
N ALA A 8 -28.64 25.40 6.40
CA ALA A 8 -28.70 24.28 7.35
C ALA A 8 -27.34 23.56 7.53
N VAL A 9 -26.43 23.64 6.56
CA VAL A 9 -25.15 22.90 6.60
C VAL A 9 -24.10 23.63 7.44
N VAL A 10 -24.16 24.97 7.50
CA VAL A 10 -23.14 25.78 8.20
C VAL A 10 -23.27 25.69 9.73
N LEU A 11 -24.47 25.41 10.25
CA LEU A 11 -24.71 25.31 11.70
C LEU A 11 -24.26 23.97 12.32
N LEU A 12 -24.07 22.91 11.51
CA LEU A 12 -23.60 21.60 11.99
C LEU A 12 -22.07 21.49 12.07
N LEU A 13 -21.32 22.34 11.35
CA LEU A 13 -19.86 22.37 11.41
C LEU A 13 -19.31 23.15 12.62
N GLY A 14 -20.11 24.02 13.24
CA GLY A 14 -19.68 24.85 14.37
C GLY A 14 -19.64 24.13 15.73
N VAL A 15 -20.35 23.02 15.90
CA VAL A 15 -20.47 22.32 17.20
C VAL A 15 -19.35 21.30 17.44
N VAL A 16 -18.68 20.83 16.38
CA VAL A 16 -17.58 19.85 16.51
C VAL A 16 -16.27 20.50 16.98
N LEU A 17 -16.14 21.83 16.89
CA LEU A 17 -14.90 22.55 17.23
C LEU A 17 -14.85 23.14 18.65
N LEU A 18 -15.90 22.95 19.47
CA LEU A 18 -16.02 23.60 20.81
C LEU A 18 -16.03 22.64 22.01
N THR A 19 -15.74 21.35 21.84
CA THR A 19 -15.51 20.43 22.97
C THR A 19 -14.15 19.76 22.83
N GLY A 20 -13.18 20.17 23.66
CA GLY A 20 -11.94 19.38 23.80
C GLY A 20 -10.62 20.12 24.04
N CYS A 21 -10.59 21.20 24.83
CA CYS A 21 -9.38 21.50 25.61
C CYS A 21 -9.30 20.50 26.78
N GLY A 22 -8.97 19.25 26.44
CA GLY A 22 -8.86 18.12 27.33
C GLY A 22 -8.36 16.98 26.46
N GLY A 23 -7.22 16.38 26.82
CA GLY A 23 -6.58 15.36 25.98
C GLY A 23 -7.54 14.24 25.58
N PRO A 24 -7.21 13.49 24.51
CA PRO A 24 -8.09 12.47 23.94
C PRO A 24 -8.60 11.52 25.04
N SER A 25 -9.91 11.31 25.06
CA SER A 25 -10.54 10.44 26.07
C SER A 25 -10.08 8.99 25.88
N GLN A 26 -10.10 8.17 26.95
CA GLN A 26 -9.75 6.75 26.83
C GLN A 26 -10.61 6.01 25.79
N ALA A 27 -11.85 6.45 25.57
CA ALA A 27 -12.73 5.90 24.55
C ALA A 27 -12.22 6.21 23.13
N GLU A 28 -11.80 7.45 22.87
CA GLU A 28 -11.21 7.85 21.58
C GLU A 28 -9.92 7.09 21.28
N LEU A 29 -9.05 6.92 22.28
CA LEU A 29 -7.80 6.15 22.14
C LEU A 29 -8.06 4.69 21.77
N ARG A 30 -9.13 4.06 22.29
CA ARG A 30 -9.51 2.69 21.92
C ARG A 30 -10.06 2.60 20.49
N VAL A 31 -10.83 3.59 20.06
CA VAL A 31 -11.33 3.66 18.67
C VAL A 31 -10.17 3.90 17.69
N GLU A 32 -9.24 4.79 18.03
CA GLU A 32 -8.02 5.02 17.24
C GLU A 32 -7.18 3.73 17.15
N LEU A 33 -7.03 3.00 18.25
CA LEU A 33 -6.33 1.71 18.28
C LEU A 33 -6.97 0.68 17.33
N GLN A 34 -8.29 0.53 17.36
CA GLN A 34 -9.01 -0.38 16.45
C GLN A 34 -8.86 0.03 14.98
N SER A 35 -8.91 1.33 14.70
CA SER A 35 -8.67 1.86 13.35
C SER A 35 -7.26 1.52 12.85
N ILE A 36 -6.24 1.72 13.71
CA ILE A 36 -4.84 1.39 13.39
C ILE A 36 -4.66 -0.11 13.14
N GLU A 37 -5.27 -0.97 13.96
CA GLU A 37 -5.17 -2.43 13.78
C GLU A 37 -5.82 -2.88 12.46
N ASN A 38 -6.96 -2.31 12.08
CA ASN A 38 -7.58 -2.56 10.78
C ASN A 38 -6.70 -2.09 9.62
N GLU A 39 -6.09 -0.90 9.73
CA GLU A 39 -5.19 -0.38 8.69
C GLU A 39 -3.93 -1.25 8.56
N MET A 40 -3.35 -1.69 9.68
CA MET A 40 -2.20 -2.61 9.67
C MET A 40 -2.53 -3.94 8.99
N MET A 41 -3.71 -4.51 9.24
CA MET A 41 -4.17 -5.73 8.57
C MET A 41 -4.33 -5.53 7.06
N GLN A 42 -4.88 -4.40 6.61
CA GLN A 42 -4.99 -4.07 5.18
C GLN A 42 -3.61 -3.96 4.52
N LEU A 43 -2.65 -3.33 5.21
CA LEU A 43 -1.26 -3.22 4.74
C LEU A 43 -0.58 -4.57 4.63
N GLU A 44 -0.84 -5.52 5.54
CA GLU A 44 -0.32 -6.89 5.43
C GLU A 44 -0.85 -7.62 4.19
N VAL A 45 -2.14 -7.48 3.89
CA VAL A 45 -2.73 -8.04 2.66
C VAL A 45 -2.13 -7.39 1.41
N ALA A 46 -1.95 -6.07 1.42
CA ALA A 46 -1.29 -5.35 0.32
C ALA A 46 0.16 -5.81 0.13
N ALA A 47 0.91 -6.00 1.22
CA ALA A 47 2.28 -6.52 1.19
C ALA A 47 2.32 -7.94 0.61
N TYR A 48 1.37 -8.81 0.98
CA TYR A 48 1.26 -10.15 0.40
C TYR A 48 1.04 -10.10 -1.12
N HIS A 49 0.13 -9.23 -1.58
CA HIS A 49 -0.14 -9.06 -3.00
C HIS A 49 1.10 -8.58 -3.77
N LEU A 50 1.82 -7.58 -3.25
CA LEU A 50 3.05 -7.05 -3.85
C LEU A 50 4.15 -8.11 -3.92
N ARG A 51 4.36 -8.90 -2.84
CA ARG A 51 5.29 -10.04 -2.86
C ARG A 51 4.92 -11.08 -3.89
N SER A 52 3.63 -11.36 -4.07
CA SER A 52 3.14 -12.26 -5.11
C SER A 52 3.47 -11.74 -6.51
N GLN A 53 3.28 -10.44 -6.76
CA GLN A 53 3.63 -9.81 -8.04
C GLN A 53 5.15 -9.90 -8.31
N MET A 54 5.98 -9.65 -7.30
CA MET A 54 7.43 -9.80 -7.41
C MET A 54 7.81 -11.24 -7.82
N LYS A 55 7.21 -12.26 -7.18
CA LYS A 55 7.47 -13.66 -7.55
C LYS A 55 7.02 -14.02 -8.98
N GLN A 56 5.90 -13.44 -9.44
CA GLN A 56 5.44 -13.64 -10.81
C GLN A 56 6.41 -12.99 -11.81
N ALA A 57 6.88 -11.78 -11.51
CA ALA A 57 7.88 -11.09 -12.29
C ALA A 57 9.20 -11.89 -12.34
N ASP A 58 9.68 -12.41 -11.22
CA ASP A 58 10.87 -13.29 -11.19
C ASP A 58 10.70 -14.50 -12.11
N TRP A 59 9.54 -15.14 -12.07
CA TRP A 59 9.25 -16.30 -12.91
C TRP A 59 9.20 -15.95 -14.40
N GLN A 60 8.59 -14.81 -14.75
CA GLN A 60 8.59 -14.29 -16.11
C GLN A 60 10.01 -13.96 -16.59
N GLY A 61 10.81 -13.31 -15.74
CA GLY A 61 12.21 -13.01 -16.03
C GLY A 61 13.05 -14.26 -16.27
N PHE A 62 12.84 -15.31 -15.48
CA PHE A 62 13.48 -16.61 -15.70
C PHE A 62 13.13 -17.22 -17.07
N ILE A 63 11.83 -17.28 -17.41
CA ILE A 63 11.36 -17.82 -18.69
C ILE A 63 11.87 -16.97 -19.87
N GLY A 64 11.78 -15.65 -19.75
CA GLY A 64 12.28 -14.72 -20.76
C GLY A 64 13.79 -14.89 -20.99
N GLY A 65 14.58 -14.97 -19.92
CA GLY A 65 16.02 -15.16 -20.00
C GLY A 65 16.40 -16.51 -20.62
N PHE A 66 15.65 -17.57 -20.29
CA PHE A 66 15.79 -18.86 -20.95
C PHE A 66 15.49 -18.77 -22.45
N ALA A 67 14.38 -18.13 -22.86
CA ALA A 67 14.03 -17.93 -24.26
C ALA A 67 15.09 -17.10 -25.00
N THR A 68 15.64 -16.06 -24.36
CA THR A 68 16.76 -15.28 -24.90
C THR A 68 17.99 -16.15 -25.15
N GLY A 69 18.41 -16.90 -24.14
CA GLY A 69 19.58 -17.78 -24.24
C GLY A 69 19.39 -18.87 -25.30
N PHE A 70 18.22 -19.51 -25.33
CA PHE A 70 17.93 -20.53 -26.32
C PHE A 70 17.83 -19.96 -27.74
N GLY A 71 17.18 -18.80 -27.92
CA GLY A 71 17.09 -18.10 -29.19
C GLY A 71 18.46 -17.71 -29.74
N THR A 72 19.36 -17.20 -28.88
CA THR A 72 20.73 -16.86 -29.29
C THR A 72 21.54 -18.09 -29.68
N MET A 73 21.46 -19.18 -28.91
CA MET A 73 22.17 -20.44 -29.22
C MET A 73 21.67 -21.12 -30.49
N THR A 74 20.37 -21.03 -30.79
CA THR A 74 19.77 -21.67 -31.96
C THR A 74 19.78 -20.79 -33.22
N GLY A 75 20.30 -19.57 -33.13
CA GLY A 75 20.27 -18.59 -34.23
C GLY A 75 18.86 -18.02 -34.50
N ASN A 76 17.89 -18.29 -33.62
CA ASN A 76 16.55 -17.72 -33.71
C ASN A 76 16.51 -16.35 -33.01
N GLY A 77 16.88 -15.31 -33.76
CA GLY A 77 16.92 -13.93 -33.28
C GLY A 77 15.58 -13.39 -32.80
N GLN A 78 14.46 -13.84 -33.38
CA GLN A 78 13.12 -13.43 -32.95
C GLN A 78 12.85 -13.92 -31.53
N LEU A 79 13.09 -15.21 -31.26
CA LEU A 79 12.95 -15.78 -29.92
C LEU A 79 13.91 -15.12 -28.91
N ALA A 80 15.11 -14.75 -29.37
CA ALA A 80 16.08 -14.06 -28.54
C ALA A 80 15.55 -12.68 -28.06
N LEU A 81 15.01 -11.90 -29.00
CA LEU A 81 14.45 -10.57 -28.76
C LEU A 81 13.15 -10.64 -27.93
N ASP A 82 12.25 -11.57 -28.25
CA ASP A 82 11.00 -11.77 -27.51
C ASP A 82 11.29 -12.13 -26.04
N GLY A 83 12.23 -13.04 -25.80
CA GLY A 83 12.69 -13.35 -24.44
C GLY A 83 13.29 -12.14 -23.73
N GLY A 84 14.05 -11.31 -24.45
CA GLY A 84 14.70 -10.13 -23.87
C GLY A 84 13.69 -9.07 -23.45
N GLY A 85 12.65 -8.87 -24.26
CA GLY A 85 11.52 -8.01 -23.93
C GLY A 85 10.82 -8.45 -22.63
N VAL A 86 10.54 -9.76 -22.50
CA VAL A 86 9.92 -10.32 -21.29
C VAL A 86 10.80 -10.11 -20.05
N VAL A 87 12.13 -10.26 -20.15
CA VAL A 87 13.05 -9.99 -19.04
C VAL A 87 12.99 -8.54 -18.59
N VAL A 88 13.00 -7.59 -19.53
CA VAL A 88 12.96 -6.15 -19.22
C VAL A 88 11.64 -5.79 -18.57
N GLU A 89 10.52 -6.29 -19.09
CA GLU A 89 9.20 -6.05 -18.51
C GLU A 89 9.08 -6.64 -17.10
N ALA A 90 9.56 -7.88 -16.91
CA ALA A 90 9.63 -8.54 -15.61
C ALA A 90 10.44 -7.73 -14.60
N ALA A 91 11.65 -7.27 -14.98
CA ALA A 91 12.48 -6.44 -14.09
C ALA A 91 11.74 -5.15 -13.68
N GLY A 92 11.10 -4.46 -14.62
CA GLY A 92 10.31 -3.27 -14.32
C GLY A 92 9.07 -3.54 -13.44
N ALA A 93 8.43 -4.71 -13.57
CA ALA A 93 7.35 -5.12 -12.69
C ALA A 93 7.85 -5.43 -11.27
N TYR A 94 8.99 -6.13 -11.15
CA TYR A 94 9.63 -6.45 -9.88
C TYR A 94 9.99 -5.18 -9.10
N ASP A 95 10.66 -4.21 -9.73
CA ASP A 95 11.07 -2.97 -9.09
C ASP A 95 9.87 -2.15 -8.60
N ARG A 96 8.83 -2.00 -9.43
CA ARG A 96 7.61 -1.27 -9.05
C ARG A 96 6.92 -1.90 -7.84
N ALA A 97 6.80 -3.22 -7.82
CA ALA A 97 6.24 -3.93 -6.67
C ALA A 97 7.13 -3.79 -5.42
N GLY A 98 8.46 -3.80 -5.61
CA GLY A 98 9.44 -3.55 -4.54
C GLY A 98 9.29 -2.17 -3.90
N TYR A 99 9.16 -1.11 -4.72
CA TYR A 99 8.89 0.24 -4.21
C TYR A 99 7.57 0.32 -3.45
N GLY A 100 6.51 -0.30 -3.97
CA GLY A 100 5.22 -0.39 -3.28
C GLY A 100 5.35 -1.08 -1.92
N LEU A 101 6.14 -2.16 -1.85
CA LEU A 101 6.34 -2.92 -0.62
C LEU A 101 7.08 -2.09 0.43
N GLN A 102 8.07 -1.30 0.01
CA GLN A 102 8.79 -0.37 0.89
C GLN A 102 7.85 0.70 1.46
N GLN A 103 6.94 1.26 0.64
CA GLN A 103 5.95 2.23 1.12
C GLN A 103 4.99 1.62 2.15
N VAL A 104 4.49 0.41 1.87
CA VAL A 104 3.63 -0.35 2.80
C VAL A 104 4.35 -0.60 4.12
N GLN A 105 5.63 -1.00 4.06
CA GLN A 105 6.42 -1.26 5.25
C GLN A 105 6.69 0.03 6.06
N ASN A 106 6.97 1.15 5.39
CA ASN A 106 7.13 2.44 6.06
C ASN A 106 5.85 2.87 6.78
N ARG A 107 4.68 2.73 6.12
CA ARG A 107 3.39 3.05 6.73
C ARG A 107 3.09 2.13 7.92
N TYR A 108 3.36 0.84 7.78
CA TYR A 108 3.20 -0.13 8.87
C TYR A 108 4.04 0.26 10.09
N ASN A 109 5.31 0.64 9.89
CA ASN A 109 6.19 1.06 10.98
C ASN A 109 5.66 2.32 11.70
N GLN A 110 5.14 3.31 10.96
CA GLN A 110 4.52 4.50 11.54
C GLN A 110 3.30 4.15 12.40
N LEU A 111 2.41 3.29 11.89
CA LEU A 111 1.24 2.81 12.61
C LEU A 111 1.61 1.99 13.86
N ALA A 112 2.63 1.14 13.76
CA ALA A 112 3.12 0.35 14.88
C ALA A 112 3.68 1.24 16.01
N MET A 113 4.42 2.30 15.67
CA MET A 113 4.88 3.29 16.64
C MET A 113 3.70 4.01 17.32
N ARG A 114 2.69 4.43 16.53
CA ARG A 114 1.50 5.09 17.05
C ARG A 114 0.67 4.17 17.95
N ARG A 115 0.51 2.90 17.56
CA ARG A 115 -0.11 1.86 18.38
C ARG A 115 0.59 1.71 19.73
N ALA A 116 1.93 1.64 19.72
CA ALA A 116 2.71 1.55 20.96
C ALA A 116 2.54 2.78 21.85
N GLU A 117 2.46 3.98 21.26
CA GLU A 117 2.19 5.22 21.99
C GLU A 117 0.80 5.20 22.66
N ILE A 118 -0.24 4.81 21.92
CA ILE A 118 -1.62 4.71 22.45
C ILE A 118 -1.69 3.70 23.58
N LEU A 119 -1.08 2.53 23.41
CA LEU A 119 -1.03 1.49 24.45
C LEU A 119 -0.30 1.95 25.71
N ARG A 120 0.70 2.83 25.60
CA ARG A 120 1.37 3.44 26.75
C ARG A 120 0.49 4.46 27.47
N ARG A 121 -0.38 5.19 26.75
CA ARG A 121 -1.32 6.16 27.33
C ARG A 121 -2.56 5.52 27.97
N LEU A 122 -2.90 4.30 27.53
CA LEU A 122 -4.03 3.51 28.06
C LEU A 122 -3.67 2.69 29.31
N ARG A 123 -2.38 2.48 29.59
CA ARG A 123 -1.88 1.90 30.86
C ARG A 123 -1.74 2.99 31.91
#